data_AF-A0A4R6WBP0-F1
#
_entry.id   AF-A0A4R6WBP0-F1
#
_cell.length_a   1.000
_cell.length_b   1.000
_cell.length_c   1.000
_cell.angle_alpha   90.00
_cell.angle_beta   90.00
_cell.angle_gamma   90.00
#
_symmetry.space_group_name_H-M   'P 1'
#
loop_
_entity.id
_entity.type
_entity.pdbx_description
1 polymer ?
#
loop_
_entity_poly.entity_id
_entity_poly.type
_entity_poly.pdbx_seq_one_letter_code
_entity_poly.pdbx_strand_id
1 'polypeptide(L)'
;QKKPLLVDFTGWNCVNCRKMEAEVWSSPKIRAMLNNEFILVELYVDDKVLDLPESEHYVSKQTGKKINTVSKRNADFQITKFESNSQPLYALLDNEGELLVPTSGAIYDIEKYGAFLQSGIDAFKAK
;
A
#
# COMPACT_ATOMS: atom_id res chain seq x y z
N GLN A 1 7.70 13.10 12.03
CA GLN A 1 8.33 13.33 10.70
C GLN A 1 7.29 14.06 9.83
N LYS A 2 7.69 14.90 8.86
CA LYS A 2 6.77 15.58 7.93
C LYS A 2 6.87 14.92 6.54
N LYS A 3 6.43 13.67 6.44
CA LYS A 3 6.48 12.88 5.19
C LYS A 3 5.16 12.15 4.98
N PRO A 4 4.65 12.06 3.75
CA PRO A 4 3.49 11.23 3.44
C PRO A 4 3.78 9.74 3.67
N LEU A 5 2.73 8.97 3.93
CA LEU A 5 2.78 7.51 3.94
C LEU A 5 2.64 7.01 2.49
N LEU A 6 3.48 6.05 2.12
CA LEU A 6 3.22 5.15 0.99
C LEU A 6 2.80 3.81 1.57
N VAL A 7 1.52 3.48 1.47
CA VAL A 7 1.00 2.16 1.86
C VAL A 7 1.02 1.26 0.63
N ASP A 8 1.80 0.17 0.70
CA ASP A 8 1.86 -0.88 -0.32
C ASP A 8 1.09 -2.11 0.16
N PHE A 9 -0.09 -2.35 -0.41
CA PHE A 9 -0.80 -3.61 -0.24
C PHE A 9 -0.17 -4.64 -1.18
N THR A 10 0.55 -5.59 -0.57
CA THR A 10 1.41 -6.54 -1.26
C THR A 10 1.13 -7.97 -0.82
N GLY A 11 1.83 -8.93 -1.40
CA GLY A 11 1.75 -10.32 -1.00
C GLY A 11 3.02 -11.09 -1.35
N TRP A 12 3.29 -12.14 -0.59
CA TRP A 12 4.41 -13.05 -0.80
C TRP A 12 4.36 -13.70 -2.17
N ASN A 13 3.17 -14.10 -2.62
CA ASN A 13 2.96 -14.78 -3.91
C ASN A 13 2.51 -13.82 -5.02
N CYS A 14 2.56 -12.51 -4.79
CA CYS A 14 2.12 -11.51 -5.76
C CYS A 14 3.20 -11.29 -6.84
N VAL A 15 3.06 -11.96 -7.98
CA VAL A 15 3.99 -11.87 -9.12
C VAL A 15 4.18 -10.42 -9.58
N ASN A 16 3.10 -9.65 -9.70
CA ASN A 16 3.17 -8.25 -10.14
C ASN A 16 3.87 -7.35 -9.12
N CYS A 17 3.74 -7.63 -7.81
CA CYS A 17 4.42 -6.90 -6.75
C CYS A 17 5.94 -7.14 -6.83
N ARG A 18 6.36 -8.40 -6.93
CA ARG A 18 7.78 -8.75 -7.08
C ARG A 18 8.39 -8.18 -8.37
N LYS A 19 7.60 -8.12 -9.44
CA LYS A 19 8.02 -7.46 -10.70
C LYS A 19 8.20 -5.95 -10.53
N MET A 20 7.27 -5.27 -9.86
CA MET A 20 7.42 -3.84 -9.51
C MET A 20 8.69 -3.58 -8.70
N GLU A 21 8.96 -4.42 -7.69
CA GLU A 21 10.16 -4.30 -6.88
C GLU A 21 11.44 -4.45 -7.71
N ALA A 22 11.48 -5.49 -8.56
CA ALA A 22 12.65 -5.83 -9.36
C ALA A 22 12.92 -4.83 -10.49
N GLU A 23 11.89 -4.35 -11.18
CA GLU A 23 12.04 -3.54 -12.39
C GLU A 23 11.89 -2.03 -12.13
N VAL A 24 11.12 -1.62 -11.12
CA VAL A 24 10.78 -0.22 -10.88
C VAL A 24 11.42 0.31 -9.59
N TRP A 25 11.21 -0.36 -8.46
CA TRP A 25 11.74 0.13 -7.17
C TRP A 25 13.26 0.00 -7.06
N SER A 26 13.86 -0.94 -7.81
CA SER A 26 15.32 -1.09 -7.91
C SER A 26 15.99 0.11 -8.62
N SER A 27 15.23 0.90 -9.40
CA SER A 27 15.73 2.11 -10.05
C SER A 27 16.31 3.09 -9.02
N PRO A 28 17.55 3.62 -9.20
CA PRO A 28 18.13 4.57 -8.27
C PRO A 28 17.25 5.80 -8.00
N LYS A 29 16.53 6.27 -9.03
CA LYS A 29 15.61 7.41 -8.94
C LYS A 29 14.44 7.11 -8.01
N ILE A 30 13.74 6.00 -8.24
CA ILE A 30 12.57 5.61 -7.44
C ILE A 30 12.99 5.30 -6.01
N ARG A 31 14.06 4.51 -5.83
CA ARG A 31 14.60 4.18 -4.52
C ARG A 31 14.95 5.43 -3.70
N ALA A 32 15.52 6.46 -4.33
CA ALA A 32 15.79 7.72 -3.66
C ALA A 32 14.50 8.42 -3.20
N MET A 33 13.46 8.46 -4.03
CA MET A 33 12.16 9.01 -3.64
C MET A 33 11.55 8.24 -2.47
N LEU A 34 11.50 6.90 -2.54
CA LEU A 34 10.93 6.05 -1.51
C LEU A 34 11.62 6.26 -0.14
N ASN A 35 12.95 6.26 -0.11
CA ASN A 35 13.72 6.38 1.13
C ASN A 35 13.69 7.79 1.73
N ASN A 36 13.69 8.82 0.88
CA ASN A 36 13.88 10.20 1.32
C ASN A 36 12.57 10.96 1.49
N GLU A 37 11.54 10.67 0.71
CA GLU A 37 10.30 11.45 0.68
C GLU A 37 9.13 10.76 1.38
N PHE A 38 9.15 9.42 1.52
CA PHE A 38 8.04 8.66 2.09
C PHE A 38 8.40 7.97 3.40
N ILE A 39 7.34 7.62 4.15
CA ILE A 39 7.36 6.52 5.12
C ILE A 39 6.65 5.36 4.44
N LEU A 40 7.40 4.31 4.09
CA LEU A 40 6.87 3.11 3.45
C LEU A 40 6.22 2.18 4.49
N VAL A 41 5.01 1.72 4.22
CA VAL A 41 4.26 0.75 5.02
C VAL A 41 3.79 -0.38 4.12
N GLU A 42 4.38 -1.56 4.30
CA GLU A 42 3.99 -2.76 3.54
C GLU A 42 2.92 -3.54 4.31
N LEU A 43 1.77 -3.72 3.68
CA LEU A 43 0.64 -4.48 4.22
C LEU A 43 0.47 -5.77 3.41
N TYR A 44 1.06 -6.84 3.92
CA TYR A 44 0.90 -8.17 3.34
C TYR A 44 -0.53 -8.68 3.54
N VAL A 45 -1.18 -9.09 2.46
CA VAL A 45 -2.57 -9.60 2.47
C VAL A 45 -2.68 -11.12 2.43
N ASP A 46 -1.56 -11.82 2.23
CA ASP A 46 -1.49 -13.28 2.09
C ASP A 46 -0.57 -13.96 3.13
N ASP A 47 -0.06 -13.20 4.11
CA ASP A 47 0.74 -13.75 5.22
C ASP A 47 -0.11 -14.72 6.06
N LYS A 48 0.48 -15.84 6.47
CA LYS A 48 -0.18 -16.89 7.25
C LYS A 48 0.40 -17.06 8.66
N VAL A 49 1.37 -16.25 9.04
CA VAL A 49 2.13 -16.43 10.27
C VAL A 49 1.51 -15.69 11.45
N LEU A 50 0.86 -14.55 11.20
CA LEU A 50 0.39 -13.64 12.25
C LEU A 50 -1.13 -13.71 12.46
N ASP A 51 -1.52 -14.40 13.54
CA ASP A 51 -2.87 -14.35 14.08
C ASP A 51 -3.13 -13.02 14.81
N LEU A 52 -4.38 -12.57 14.80
CA LEU A 52 -4.83 -11.49 15.67
C LEU A 52 -5.17 -12.04 17.06
N PRO A 53 -5.03 -11.24 18.12
CA PRO A 53 -5.64 -11.55 19.41
C PRO A 53 -7.13 -11.83 19.26
N GLU A 54 -7.67 -12.79 20.01
CA GLU A 54 -9.10 -13.18 19.91
C GLU A 54 -10.05 -12.00 20.12
N SER A 55 -9.67 -11.04 20.97
CA SER A 55 -10.42 -9.79 21.21
C SER A 55 -10.53 -8.88 19.99
N GLU A 56 -9.67 -9.07 18.99
CA GLU A 56 -9.66 -8.34 17.72
C GLU A 56 -10.30 -9.14 16.58
N HIS A 57 -10.85 -10.34 16.83
CA HIS A 57 -11.54 -11.10 15.79
C HIS A 57 -12.90 -10.47 15.47
N TYR A 58 -13.21 -10.35 14.19
CA TYR A 58 -14.50 -9.82 13.74
C TYR A 58 -14.95 -10.46 12.42
N VAL A 59 -16.17 -10.14 11.99
CA VAL A 59 -16.68 -10.49 10.66
C VAL A 59 -16.75 -9.21 9.84
N SER A 60 -16.08 -9.20 8.69
CA SER A 60 -16.13 -8.08 7.75
C SER A 60 -17.56 -7.80 7.33
N LYS A 61 -18.03 -6.55 7.47
CA LYS A 61 -19.38 -6.17 7.06
C LYS A 61 -19.54 -6.18 5.54
N GLN A 62 -18.46 -5.91 4.82
CA GLN A 62 -18.44 -5.83 3.35
C GLN A 62 -18.32 -7.20 2.70
N THR A 63 -17.52 -8.11 3.26
CA THR A 63 -17.23 -9.41 2.63
C THR A 63 -17.88 -10.60 3.33
N GLY A 64 -18.37 -10.44 4.57
CA GLY A 64 -18.90 -11.53 5.40
C GLY A 64 -17.84 -12.51 5.90
N LYS A 65 -16.55 -12.27 5.61
CA LYS A 65 -15.45 -13.18 6.01
C LYS A 65 -15.07 -12.96 7.46
N LYS A 66 -14.71 -14.06 8.15
CA LYS A 66 -14.07 -13.99 9.47
C LYS A 66 -12.65 -13.46 9.34
N ILE A 67 -12.37 -12.37 10.04
CA ILE A 67 -11.07 -11.72 10.15
C ILE A 67 -10.45 -12.12 11.48
N ASN A 68 -9.38 -12.91 11.41
CA ASN A 68 -8.69 -13.46 12.58
C ASN A 68 -7.16 -13.49 12.43
N THR A 69 -6.64 -13.01 11.29
CA THR A 69 -5.21 -12.90 11.00
C THR A 69 -4.90 -11.48 10.54
N VAL A 70 -3.65 -11.05 10.71
CA VAL A 70 -3.20 -9.72 10.28
C VAL A 70 -3.40 -9.55 8.77
N SER A 71 -3.09 -10.57 7.97
CA SER A 71 -3.28 -10.57 6.51
C SER A 71 -4.73 -10.37 6.08
N LYS A 72 -5.68 -11.05 6.76
CA LYS A 72 -7.11 -10.87 6.51
C LYS A 72 -7.57 -9.47 6.89
N ARG A 73 -7.05 -8.90 7.98
CA ARG A 73 -7.34 -7.52 8.38
C ARG A 73 -6.81 -6.52 7.35
N ASN A 74 -5.61 -6.73 6.83
CA ASN A 74 -5.04 -5.90 5.76
C ASN A 74 -5.88 -6.00 4.47
N ALA A 75 -6.26 -7.21 4.06
CA ALA A 75 -7.12 -7.43 2.90
C ALA A 75 -8.50 -6.78 3.06
N ASP A 76 -9.11 -6.90 4.25
CA ASP A 76 -10.38 -6.25 4.57
C ASP A 76 -10.26 -4.73 4.57
N PHE A 77 -9.17 -4.19 5.14
CA PHE A 77 -8.88 -2.76 5.11
C PHE A 77 -8.73 -2.25 3.67
N GLN A 78 -8.04 -3.00 2.80
CA GLN A 78 -7.91 -2.68 1.38
C GLN A 78 -9.28 -2.56 0.70
N ILE A 79 -10.14 -3.56 0.91
CA ILE A 79 -11.47 -3.63 0.30
C ILE A 79 -12.37 -2.52 0.83
N THR A 80 -12.34 -2.26 2.14
CA THR A 80 -13.26 -1.33 2.78
C THR A 80 -12.87 0.14 2.60
N LYS A 81 -11.57 0.46 2.56
CA LYS A 81 -11.08 1.84 2.39
C LYS A 81 -10.86 2.22 0.93
N PHE A 82 -10.42 1.28 0.08
CA PHE A 82 -10.01 1.56 -1.30
C PHE A 82 -10.84 0.81 -2.35
N GLU A 83 -11.88 0.08 -1.94
CA GLU A 83 -12.79 -0.65 -2.84
C GLU A 83 -12.06 -1.59 -3.82
N SER A 84 -10.92 -2.14 -3.37
CA SER A 84 -10.04 -2.97 -4.19
C SER A 84 -9.54 -4.18 -3.41
N ASN A 85 -9.33 -5.27 -4.13
CA ASN A 85 -8.75 -6.52 -3.62
C ASN A 85 -7.56 -7.01 -4.46
N SER A 86 -7.04 -6.17 -5.36
CA SER A 86 -5.94 -6.50 -6.26
C SER A 86 -4.61 -5.99 -5.73
N GLN A 87 -3.54 -6.76 -5.90
CA GLN A 87 -2.18 -6.38 -5.50
C GLN A 87 -1.23 -6.35 -6.73
N PRO A 88 -0.25 -5.43 -6.76
CA PRO A 88 0.00 -4.39 -5.77
C PRO A 88 -1.07 -3.29 -5.81
N LEU A 89 -1.31 -2.65 -4.67
CA LEU A 89 -2.04 -1.38 -4.59
C LEU A 89 -1.24 -0.40 -3.74
N TYR A 90 -0.90 0.73 -4.34
CA TYR A 90 -0.16 1.82 -3.72
C TYR A 90 -1.13 2.96 -3.36
N ALA A 91 -1.18 3.31 -2.08
CA ALA A 91 -1.94 4.45 -1.57
C ALA A 91 -0.98 5.47 -0.95
N LEU A 92 -1.08 6.72 -1.38
CA LEU A 92 -0.30 7.84 -0.85
C LEU A 92 -1.19 8.62 0.12
N LEU A 93 -0.85 8.61 1.42
CA LEU A 93 -1.67 9.20 2.48
C LEU A 93 -0.95 10.34 3.20
N ASP A 94 -1.72 11.30 3.70
CA ASP A 94 -1.22 12.33 4.63
C ASP A 94 -1.07 11.81 6.08
N ASN A 95 -0.81 12.71 7.02
CA ASN A 95 -0.62 12.34 8.43
C ASN A 95 -1.94 11.99 9.13
N GLU A 96 -3.07 12.30 8.51
CA GLU A 96 -4.42 12.05 8.97
C GLU A 96 -5.00 10.75 8.37
N GLY A 97 -4.28 10.11 7.43
CA GLY A 97 -4.68 8.87 6.77
C GLY A 97 -5.58 9.08 5.55
N GLU A 98 -5.67 10.30 5.04
CA GLU A 98 -6.46 10.63 3.86
C GLU A 98 -5.64 10.57 2.57
N LEU A 99 -6.29 10.13 1.49
CA LEU A 99 -5.63 10.02 0.18
C LEU A 99 -5.20 11.39 -0.33
N LEU A 100 -3.93 11.48 -0.72
CA LEU A 100 -3.35 12.65 -1.36
C LEU A 100 -3.70 12.69 -2.86
N VAL A 101 -3.71 11.52 -3.48
CA VAL A 101 -4.04 11.28 -4.89
C VAL A 101 -4.74 9.92 -5.03
N PRO A 102 -5.45 9.64 -6.14
CA PRO A 102 -6.03 8.31 -6.37
C PRO A 102 -4.98 7.20 -6.28
N THR A 103 -5.38 6.04 -5.76
CA THR A 103 -4.49 4.87 -5.64
C THR A 103 -3.99 4.38 -6.99
N SER A 104 -2.85 3.70 -6.99
CA SER A 104 -2.28 3.09 -8.20
C SER A 104 -2.08 1.59 -8.04
N GLY A 105 -2.22 0.85 -9.14
CA GLY A 105 -1.79 -0.55 -9.25
C GLY A 105 -0.34 -0.66 -9.75
N ALA A 106 -0.03 -1.77 -10.43
CA ALA A 106 1.28 -1.94 -11.05
C ALA A 106 1.51 -0.94 -12.21
N ILE A 107 2.62 -0.19 -12.17
CA ILE A 107 3.11 0.69 -13.23
C ILE A 107 4.57 0.34 -13.50
N TYR A 108 4.84 -0.45 -14.54
CA TYR A 108 6.19 -0.92 -14.87
C TYR A 108 7.08 0.13 -15.55
N ASP A 109 6.51 1.28 -15.92
CA ASP A 109 7.26 2.41 -16.48
C ASP A 109 7.78 3.29 -15.33
N ILE A 110 9.11 3.38 -15.24
CA ILE A 110 9.81 4.11 -14.16
C ILE A 110 9.40 5.58 -14.10
N GLU A 111 9.22 6.22 -15.26
CA GLU A 111 8.87 7.65 -15.31
C GLU A 111 7.42 7.87 -14.89
N LYS A 112 6.51 7.00 -15.32
CA LYS A 112 5.09 7.07 -14.88
C LYS A 112 4.94 6.79 -13.40
N TYR A 113 5.66 5.80 -12.86
CA TYR A 113 5.62 5.53 -11.42
C TYR A 113 6.25 6.67 -10.61
N GLY A 114 7.36 7.23 -11.09
CA GLY A 114 7.96 8.42 -10.49
C GLY A 114 7.02 9.63 -10.50
N ALA A 115 6.27 9.85 -11.58
CA ALA A 115 5.26 10.90 -11.66
C ALA A 115 4.11 10.69 -10.65
N PHE A 116 3.68 9.44 -10.47
CA PHE A 116 2.69 9.09 -9.43
C PHE A 116 3.22 9.45 -8.03
N LEU A 117 4.44 9.04 -7.68
CA LEU A 117 5.05 9.39 -6.40
C LEU A 117 5.18 10.90 -6.23
N GLN A 118 5.65 11.61 -7.27
CA GLN A 118 5.80 13.06 -7.23
C GLN A 118 4.46 13.76 -6.98
N SER A 119 3.38 13.30 -7.61
CA SER A 119 2.05 13.88 -7.40
C SER A 119 1.59 13.82 -5.94
N GLY A 120 1.88 12.73 -5.22
CA GLY A 120 1.60 12.62 -3.79
C GLY A 120 2.48 13.53 -2.93
N ILE A 121 3.77 13.66 -3.27
CA ILE A 121 4.69 14.58 -2.58
C ILE A 121 4.20 16.03 -2.72
N ASP A 122 3.81 16.43 -3.93
CA ASP A 122 3.34 17.78 -4.23
C ASP A 122 2.02 18.07 -3.51
N ALA A 123 1.07 17.12 -3.55
CA ALA A 123 -0.20 17.23 -2.84
C ALA A 123 -0.01 17.35 -1.32
N PHE A 124 0.95 16.61 -0.74
CA PHE A 124 1.27 16.70 0.68
C PHE A 124 1.87 18.05 1.07
N LYS A 125 2.74 18.61 0.22
CA LYS A 125 3.37 19.93 0.45
C LYS A 125 2.39 21.10 0.31
N ALA A 126 1.29 20.90 -0.43
CA ALA A 126 0.27 21.92 -0.62
C ALA A 126 -0.73 22.03 0.55
N LYS A 127 -0.71 21.08 1.50
CA LYS A 127 -1.46 21.13 2.76
C LYS A 127 -0.69 21.90 3.83
#